data_AF-A0A409W652-F1
#
_entry.id   AF-A0A409W652-F1
#
_cell.length_a   1.000
_cell.length_b   1.000
_cell.length_c   1.000
_cell.angle_alpha   90.00
_cell.angle_beta   90.00
_cell.angle_gamma   90.00
#
_symmetry.space_group_name_H-M   'P 1'
#
loop_
_entity.id
_entity.type
_entity.pdbx_description
1 polymer ?
#
loop_
_entity_poly.entity_id
_entity_poly.type
_entity_poly.pdbx_seq_one_letter_code
_entity_poly.pdbx_strand_id
1 'polypeptide(L)'
;MGKENTGSSHSGAWLCQHRYVAISGMVGFRNNVGSAALTNWVSPQSQQIAFGRGALGFVAINNADSAWSTTFTTSLPAGSYCDVISGKWSSGACTGSTQVLLKWITVSDGRFSVTVPARSAVAIHTGSQGTGSPGNNNPGTGSVAVTFQVTATTIYGENIFLVGSISQLGSWAPASAIALSPASYPVWSGTVTLPAGTTFEYKFIRKNTDGSFSWESDPNRQATVASSGTQTLNGSWK
;
A
#
# COMPACT_ATOMS: atom_id res chain seq x y z
N MET A 1 16.52 14.74 -29.86
CA MET A 1 17.18 14.64 -28.55
C MET A 1 18.05 15.87 -28.38
N GLY A 2 17.71 16.76 -27.44
CA GLY A 2 18.49 17.97 -27.16
C GLY A 2 19.21 17.83 -25.83
N LYS A 3 20.45 18.32 -25.75
CA LYS A 3 21.18 18.50 -24.50
C LYS A 3 20.98 19.95 -24.05
N GLU A 4 20.52 20.17 -22.83
CA GLU A 4 20.64 21.47 -22.16
C GLU A 4 21.63 21.36 -21.01
N ASN A 5 22.50 22.36 -20.91
CA ASN A 5 23.62 22.41 -20.00
C ASN A 5 23.18 23.12 -18.70
N THR A 6 22.76 22.37 -17.68
CA THR A 6 22.58 22.94 -16.34
C THR A 6 23.93 22.96 -15.64
N GLY A 7 24.50 24.15 -15.50
CA GLY A 7 25.82 24.37 -14.88
C GLY A 7 25.88 23.91 -13.42
N SER A 8 26.25 22.65 -13.21
CA SER A 8 26.96 22.13 -12.03
C SER A 8 27.36 20.66 -12.28
N SER A 9 28.58 20.49 -12.78
CA SER A 9 29.39 19.26 -12.76
C SER A 9 28.68 17.90 -12.94
N HIS A 10 27.82 17.75 -13.94
CA HIS A 10 27.44 16.44 -14.46
C HIS A 10 27.63 16.45 -15.98
N SER A 11 28.73 15.85 -16.40
CA SER A 11 29.13 15.66 -17.80
C SER A 11 28.04 14.95 -18.61
N GLY A 12 27.36 15.70 -19.49
CA GLY A 12 26.75 15.15 -20.70
C GLY A 12 25.60 14.15 -20.53
N ALA A 13 24.89 14.13 -19.41
CA ALA A 13 23.77 13.23 -19.20
C ALA A 13 22.62 13.51 -20.19
N TRP A 14 22.13 12.45 -20.83
CA TRP A 14 20.92 12.51 -21.66
C TRP A 14 19.72 12.95 -20.79
N LEU A 15 19.05 14.04 -21.19
CA LEU A 15 17.77 14.45 -20.60
C LEU A 15 16.69 13.46 -21.04
N CYS A 16 16.55 12.36 -20.31
CA CYS A 16 15.55 11.32 -20.55
C CYS A 16 14.15 11.76 -20.09
N GLN A 17 13.66 12.92 -20.56
CA GLN A 17 12.34 13.45 -20.17
C GLN A 17 11.22 12.43 -20.44
N HIS A 18 11.32 11.62 -21.49
CA HIS A 18 10.40 10.51 -21.77
C HIS A 18 10.37 9.40 -20.71
N ARG A 19 11.38 9.31 -19.83
CA ARG A 19 11.45 8.35 -18.71
C ARG A 19 10.79 8.89 -17.44
N TYR A 20 10.38 10.16 -17.40
CA TYR A 20 9.65 10.69 -16.25
C TYR A 20 8.35 9.92 -16.04
N VAL A 21 8.08 9.61 -14.78
CA VAL A 21 6.93 8.79 -14.35
C VAL A 21 5.64 9.40 -14.88
N ALA A 22 5.44 10.71 -14.71
CA ALA A 22 4.26 11.39 -15.22
C ALA A 22 4.08 11.26 -16.73
N ILE A 23 5.18 11.35 -17.52
CA ILE A 23 5.09 11.26 -18.98
C ILE A 23 4.77 9.82 -19.40
N SER A 24 5.55 8.85 -18.93
CA SER A 24 5.33 7.43 -19.24
C SER A 24 3.98 6.90 -18.72
N GLY A 25 3.56 7.33 -17.53
CA GLY A 25 2.28 7.01 -16.92
C GLY A 25 1.10 7.58 -17.70
N MET A 26 1.17 8.85 -18.15
CA MET A 26 0.11 9.45 -18.96
C MET A 26 0.03 8.85 -20.38
N VAL A 27 1.13 8.34 -20.94
CA VAL A 27 1.10 7.51 -22.17
C VAL A 27 0.36 6.20 -21.90
N GLY A 28 0.64 5.53 -20.78
CA GLY A 28 -0.10 4.34 -20.35
C GLY A 28 -1.59 4.61 -20.16
N PHE A 29 -1.93 5.71 -19.50
CA PHE A 29 -3.31 6.17 -19.34
C PHE A 29 -4.00 6.34 -20.69
N ARG A 30 -3.37 7.05 -21.65
CA ARG A 30 -3.94 7.28 -22.98
C ARG A 30 -4.19 5.97 -23.73
N ASN A 31 -3.24 5.03 -23.67
CA ASN A 31 -3.38 3.72 -24.30
C ASN A 31 -4.53 2.90 -23.67
N ASN A 32 -4.74 3.02 -22.36
CA ASN A 32 -5.80 2.32 -21.65
C ASN A 32 -7.20 2.88 -21.95
N VAL A 33 -7.37 4.20 -21.93
CA VAL A 33 -8.70 4.82 -22.07
C VAL A 33 -9.15 5.02 -23.52
N GLY A 34 -8.21 5.04 -24.48
CA GLY A 34 -8.51 5.16 -25.90
C GLY A 34 -9.46 6.33 -26.23
N SER A 35 -10.54 6.02 -26.95
CA SER A 35 -11.58 6.95 -27.39
C SER A 35 -12.79 7.04 -26.44
N ALA A 36 -12.71 6.49 -25.22
CA ALA A 36 -13.83 6.50 -24.27
C ALA A 36 -14.42 7.90 -24.05
N ALA A 37 -15.73 8.00 -23.90
CA ALA A 37 -16.42 9.28 -23.72
C ALA A 37 -15.92 10.02 -22.47
N LEU A 38 -15.98 11.35 -22.52
CA LEU A 38 -15.70 12.18 -21.36
C LEU A 38 -16.92 12.18 -20.43
N THR A 39 -16.70 11.89 -19.15
CA THR A 39 -17.74 11.75 -18.13
C THR A 39 -17.35 12.49 -16.85
N ASN A 40 -18.28 12.67 -15.91
CA ASN A 40 -18.00 13.20 -14.56
C ASN A 40 -17.15 14.50 -14.55
N TRP A 41 -17.48 15.44 -15.43
CA TRP A 41 -16.74 16.70 -15.57
C TRP A 41 -16.92 17.60 -14.35
N VAL A 42 -15.81 18.13 -13.83
CA VAL A 42 -15.75 18.97 -12.63
C VAL A 42 -14.76 20.12 -12.87
N SER A 43 -15.20 21.36 -12.62
CA SER A 43 -14.37 22.57 -12.75
C SER A 43 -14.81 23.64 -11.73
N PRO A 44 -14.53 23.43 -10.43
CA PRO A 44 -15.10 24.26 -9.36
C PRO A 44 -14.47 25.66 -9.27
N GLN A 45 -13.27 25.84 -9.84
CA GLN A 45 -12.48 27.06 -9.81
C GLN A 45 -11.70 27.22 -11.12
N SER A 46 -11.13 28.40 -11.38
CA SER A 46 -10.42 28.72 -12.64
C SER A 46 -9.16 27.90 -12.90
N GLN A 47 -8.60 27.23 -11.89
CA GLN A 47 -7.33 26.48 -11.98
C GLN A 47 -7.48 24.99 -11.64
N GLN A 48 -8.70 24.47 -11.62
CA GLN A 48 -8.99 23.09 -11.24
C GLN A 48 -9.94 22.45 -12.23
N ILE A 49 -9.54 21.29 -12.75
CA ILE A 49 -10.35 20.49 -13.67
C ILE A 49 -10.22 19.02 -13.32
N ALA A 50 -11.31 18.27 -13.40
CA ALA A 50 -11.31 16.82 -13.30
C ALA A 50 -12.37 16.21 -14.22
N PHE A 51 -12.08 15.02 -14.74
CA PHE A 51 -13.01 14.29 -15.61
C PHE A 51 -12.68 12.79 -15.67
N GLY A 52 -13.73 12.01 -15.89
CA GLY A 52 -13.66 10.60 -16.24
C GLY A 52 -13.54 10.37 -17.75
N ARG A 53 -13.05 9.20 -18.11
CA ARG A 53 -13.04 8.63 -19.46
C ARG A 53 -13.86 7.35 -19.45
N GLY A 54 -15.17 7.50 -19.27
CA GLY A 54 -16.09 6.39 -19.01
C GLY A 54 -15.69 5.58 -17.77
N ALA A 55 -15.84 4.27 -17.84
CA ALA A 55 -15.43 3.34 -16.79
C ALA A 55 -13.94 2.93 -16.86
N LEU A 56 -13.12 3.61 -17.67
CA LEU A 56 -11.73 3.20 -17.96
C LEU A 56 -10.66 4.05 -17.28
N GLY A 57 -10.96 5.30 -16.91
CA GLY A 57 -9.97 6.16 -16.26
C GLY A 57 -10.53 7.48 -15.76
N PHE A 58 -9.76 8.17 -14.95
CA PHE A 58 -10.09 9.47 -14.37
C PHE A 58 -8.82 10.32 -14.22
N VAL A 59 -8.93 11.63 -14.47
CA VAL A 59 -7.85 12.61 -14.32
C VAL A 59 -8.35 13.80 -13.51
N ALA A 60 -7.51 14.32 -12.60
CA ALA A 60 -7.71 15.62 -11.97
C ALA A 60 -6.42 16.43 -12.03
N ILE A 61 -6.53 17.72 -12.38
CA ILE A 61 -5.42 18.65 -12.57
C ILE A 61 -5.68 19.88 -11.71
N ASN A 62 -4.67 20.29 -10.97
CA ASN A 62 -4.68 21.46 -10.12
C ASN A 62 -3.50 22.38 -10.48
N ASN A 63 -3.81 23.46 -11.17
CA ASN A 63 -2.84 24.52 -11.47
C ASN A 63 -2.82 25.61 -10.39
N ALA A 64 -3.59 25.51 -9.30
CA ALA A 64 -3.52 26.47 -8.21
C ALA A 64 -2.23 26.29 -7.38
N ASP A 65 -1.90 27.32 -6.60
CA ASP A 65 -0.79 27.29 -5.63
C ASP A 65 -1.17 26.63 -4.29
N SER A 66 -2.44 26.27 -4.12
CA SER A 66 -2.95 25.51 -2.97
C SER A 66 -3.37 24.10 -3.38
N ALA A 67 -3.29 23.15 -2.44
CA ALA A 67 -3.74 21.79 -2.67
C ALA A 67 -5.28 21.72 -2.78
N TRP A 68 -5.77 20.80 -3.62
CA TRP A 68 -7.19 20.55 -3.83
C TRP A 68 -7.58 19.18 -3.27
N SER A 69 -8.20 19.19 -2.09
CA SER A 69 -8.73 17.97 -1.44
C SER A 69 -10.24 17.87 -1.66
N THR A 70 -10.69 16.81 -2.32
CA THR A 70 -12.12 16.60 -2.58
C THR A 70 -12.46 15.14 -2.86
N THR A 71 -13.76 14.85 -2.93
CA THR A 71 -14.31 13.56 -3.34
C THR A 71 -14.91 13.68 -4.73
N PHE A 72 -14.42 12.89 -5.68
CA PHE A 72 -14.95 12.84 -7.03
C PHE A 72 -15.95 11.70 -7.19
N THR A 73 -16.97 11.92 -8.01
CA THR A 73 -17.81 10.84 -8.55
C THR A 73 -17.15 10.29 -9.82
N THR A 74 -17.14 8.98 -9.99
CA THR A 74 -16.48 8.28 -11.08
C THR A 74 -17.31 7.10 -11.56
N SER A 75 -17.08 6.68 -12.80
CA SER A 75 -17.65 5.46 -13.38
C SER A 75 -16.66 4.29 -13.32
N LEU A 76 -15.47 4.47 -12.74
CA LEU A 76 -14.51 3.40 -12.52
C LEU A 76 -15.11 2.32 -11.61
N PRO A 77 -14.84 1.03 -11.87
CA PRO A 77 -15.16 -0.05 -10.94
C PRO A 77 -14.50 0.16 -9.58
N ALA A 78 -15.09 -0.41 -8.52
CA ALA A 78 -14.47 -0.41 -7.21
C ALA A 78 -13.12 -1.15 -7.24
N GLY A 79 -12.11 -0.59 -6.58
CA GLY A 79 -10.75 -1.13 -6.60
C GLY A 79 -9.71 -0.10 -6.19
N SER A 80 -8.46 -0.55 -6.05
CA SER A 80 -7.32 0.30 -5.73
C SER A 80 -6.45 0.50 -6.97
N TYR A 81 -6.21 1.77 -7.30
CA TYR A 81 -5.53 2.17 -8.53
C TYR A 81 -4.26 2.96 -8.20
N CYS A 82 -3.18 2.67 -8.91
CA CYS A 82 -1.95 3.46 -8.84
C CYS A 82 -2.18 4.81 -9.52
N ASP A 83 -1.87 5.91 -8.81
CA ASP A 83 -1.74 7.23 -9.43
C ASP A 83 -0.54 7.21 -10.38
N VAL A 84 -0.79 7.18 -11.68
CA VAL A 84 0.27 7.03 -12.70
C VAL A 84 1.04 8.32 -12.94
N ILE A 85 0.64 9.44 -12.33
CA ILE A 85 1.39 10.70 -12.41
C ILE A 85 2.54 10.71 -11.40
N SER A 86 2.26 10.34 -10.14
CA SER A 86 3.28 10.30 -9.08
C SER A 86 3.93 8.92 -8.90
N GLY A 87 3.26 7.85 -9.34
CA GLY A 87 3.68 6.46 -9.21
C GLY A 87 3.98 5.76 -10.54
N LYS A 88 5.07 5.00 -10.57
CA LYS A 88 5.40 4.06 -11.63
C LYS A 88 4.65 2.75 -11.42
N TRP A 89 3.69 2.48 -12.30
CA TRP A 89 3.02 1.20 -12.39
C TRP A 89 3.95 0.10 -12.93
N SER A 90 4.00 -1.04 -12.23
CA SER A 90 4.66 -2.25 -12.69
C SER A 90 3.85 -3.46 -12.22
N SER A 91 3.03 -4.02 -13.11
CA SER A 91 2.40 -5.35 -12.98
C SER A 91 1.88 -5.68 -11.57
N GLY A 92 0.96 -4.86 -11.04
CA GLY A 92 0.37 -5.07 -9.70
C GLY A 92 0.97 -4.20 -8.60
N ALA A 93 2.12 -3.55 -8.84
CA ALA A 93 2.79 -2.69 -7.87
C ALA A 93 2.87 -1.22 -8.35
N CYS A 94 2.58 -0.30 -7.43
CA CYS A 94 2.79 1.14 -7.62
C CYS A 94 4.09 1.56 -6.92
N THR A 95 5.16 1.70 -7.70
CA THR A 95 6.52 2.08 -7.25
C THR A 95 6.80 3.56 -7.61
N GLY A 96 7.94 4.17 -7.27
CA GLY A 96 8.23 5.57 -7.65
C GLY A 96 8.08 6.62 -6.53
N SER A 97 8.37 7.90 -6.83
CA SER A 97 8.99 8.90 -5.94
C SER A 97 8.60 8.94 -4.45
N THR A 98 9.65 8.95 -3.62
CA THR A 98 9.74 8.95 -2.15
C THR A 98 9.15 10.18 -1.44
N GLN A 99 8.37 11.02 -2.13
CA GLN A 99 7.91 12.34 -1.64
C GLN A 99 6.38 12.50 -1.63
N VAL A 100 5.60 11.56 -2.16
CA VAL A 100 4.14 11.63 -2.14
C VAL A 100 3.60 10.46 -1.32
N LEU A 101 2.94 10.79 -0.20
CA LEU A 101 2.48 9.87 0.83
C LEU A 101 1.32 8.95 0.36
N LEU A 102 0.78 9.13 -0.85
CA LEU A 102 -0.42 8.46 -1.34
C LEU A 102 -0.26 8.06 -2.81
N LYS A 103 0.17 6.82 -3.05
CA LYS A 103 0.33 6.26 -4.41
C LYS A 103 -0.91 5.58 -4.94
N TRP A 104 -1.79 5.17 -4.04
CA TRP A 104 -2.98 4.40 -4.37
C TRP A 104 -4.22 5.25 -4.11
N ILE A 105 -5.19 5.14 -5.00
CA ILE A 105 -6.50 5.75 -4.88
C ILE A 105 -7.51 4.61 -4.89
N THR A 106 -8.31 4.51 -3.83
CA THR A 106 -9.38 3.52 -3.76
C THR A 106 -10.69 4.13 -4.23
N VAL A 107 -11.31 3.46 -5.18
CA VAL A 107 -12.67 3.73 -5.62
C VAL A 107 -13.60 2.76 -4.90
N SER A 108 -14.64 3.31 -4.27
CA SER A 108 -15.75 2.55 -3.69
C SER A 108 -17.04 3.31 -3.95
N ASP A 109 -18.12 2.58 -4.24
CA ASP A 109 -19.46 3.18 -4.46
C ASP A 109 -19.47 4.31 -5.51
N GLY A 110 -18.68 4.13 -6.58
CA GLY A 110 -18.55 5.12 -7.65
C GLY A 110 -17.91 6.44 -7.22
N ARG A 111 -17.14 6.45 -6.12
CA ARG A 111 -16.48 7.65 -5.58
C ARG A 111 -15.06 7.36 -5.14
N PHE A 112 -14.24 8.40 -5.08
CA PHE A 112 -12.93 8.34 -4.42
C PHE A 112 -12.54 9.72 -3.87
N SER A 113 -11.82 9.74 -2.76
CA SER A 113 -11.27 10.96 -2.16
C SER A 113 -9.78 11.08 -2.44
N VAL A 114 -9.33 12.27 -2.84
CA VAL A 114 -7.92 12.54 -3.15
C VAL A 114 -7.55 13.98 -2.82
N THR A 115 -6.28 14.20 -2.51
CA THR A 115 -5.66 15.53 -2.47
C THR A 115 -4.76 15.68 -3.69
N VAL A 116 -5.12 16.59 -4.60
CA VAL A 116 -4.26 16.97 -5.74
C VAL A 116 -3.35 18.11 -5.27
N PRO A 117 -2.02 17.91 -5.16
CA PRO A 117 -1.13 18.97 -4.70
C PRO A 117 -1.20 20.22 -5.58
N ALA A 118 -0.72 21.34 -5.04
CA ALA A 118 -0.51 22.56 -5.81
C ALA A 118 0.37 22.28 -7.04
N ARG A 119 0.05 22.90 -8.18
CA ARG A 119 0.80 22.75 -9.45
C ARG A 119 1.02 21.28 -9.86
N SER A 120 0.02 20.42 -9.63
CA SER A 120 0.14 18.98 -9.85
C SER A 120 -1.14 18.36 -10.42
N ALA A 121 -1.12 17.06 -10.63
CA ALA A 121 -2.22 16.30 -11.16
C ALA A 121 -2.20 14.86 -10.61
N VAL A 122 -3.32 14.16 -10.74
CA VAL A 122 -3.47 12.73 -10.47
C VAL A 122 -4.20 12.06 -11.63
N ALA A 123 -3.84 10.82 -11.94
CA ALA A 123 -4.54 10.02 -12.94
C ALA A 123 -4.57 8.54 -12.56
N ILE A 124 -5.74 7.92 -12.73
CA ILE A 124 -5.98 6.49 -12.45
C ILE A 124 -6.71 5.84 -13.61
N HIS A 125 -6.44 4.57 -13.89
CA HIS A 125 -7.10 3.83 -14.96
C HIS A 125 -7.16 2.33 -14.67
N THR A 126 -8.03 1.60 -15.37
CA THR A 126 -8.28 0.17 -15.11
C THR A 126 -7.03 -0.71 -15.23
N GLY A 127 -6.14 -0.42 -16.18
CA GLY A 127 -4.84 -1.09 -16.30
C GLY A 127 -3.82 -0.79 -15.17
N SER A 128 -4.10 0.13 -14.24
CA SER A 128 -3.27 0.44 -13.08
C SER A 128 -3.86 -0.07 -11.75
N GLN A 129 -4.84 -0.99 -11.82
CA GLN A 129 -5.46 -1.62 -10.66
C GLN A 129 -4.54 -2.66 -10.02
N GLY A 130 -4.31 -2.57 -8.71
CA GLY A 130 -3.42 -3.47 -7.97
C GLY A 130 -3.87 -3.70 -6.52
N THR A 131 -3.08 -4.47 -5.77
CA THR A 131 -3.38 -4.86 -4.39
C THR A 131 -2.84 -3.88 -3.35
N GLY A 132 -2.30 -2.73 -3.77
CA GLY A 132 -1.77 -1.78 -2.80
C GLY A 132 -2.86 -0.94 -2.16
N SER A 133 -2.80 -0.87 -0.84
CA SER A 133 -3.66 -0.03 -0.03
C SER A 133 -3.25 1.44 -0.21
N PRO A 134 -4.18 2.39 -0.36
CA PRO A 134 -3.88 3.78 -0.06
C PRO A 134 -3.42 3.82 1.39
N GLY A 135 -2.17 4.25 1.60
CA GLY A 135 -1.98 5.10 2.77
C GLY A 135 -3.04 6.18 2.67
N ASN A 136 -3.77 6.46 3.73
CA ASN A 136 -4.45 7.72 3.95
C ASN A 136 -4.94 7.76 5.40
N ASN A 137 -4.79 8.92 6.02
CA ASN A 137 -5.28 9.21 7.35
C ASN A 137 -6.83 9.17 7.37
N ASN A 138 -7.41 8.00 7.60
CA ASN A 138 -8.75 7.80 8.17
C ASN A 138 -8.84 6.34 8.69
N PRO A 139 -9.57 6.06 9.80
CA PRO A 139 -9.38 4.85 10.58
C PRO A 139 -10.00 3.65 9.85
N GLY A 140 -9.15 2.84 9.22
CA GLY A 140 -9.56 1.59 8.57
C GLY A 140 -8.63 1.08 7.47
N THR A 141 -7.68 1.89 6.97
CA THR A 141 -6.77 1.48 5.86
C THR A 141 -5.31 1.90 6.04
N GLY A 142 -4.89 2.24 7.27
CA GLY A 142 -3.47 2.35 7.61
C GLY A 142 -2.80 0.96 7.66
N SER A 143 -1.47 0.89 7.73
CA SER A 143 -0.80 -0.33 8.21
C SER A 143 -0.09 -0.02 9.51
N VAL A 144 -0.17 -0.92 10.48
CA VAL A 144 0.43 -0.80 11.80
C VAL A 144 1.54 -1.83 11.91
N ALA A 145 2.70 -1.41 12.40
CA ALA A 145 3.73 -2.35 12.81
C ALA A 145 3.27 -3.00 14.12
N VAL A 146 2.89 -4.28 14.04
CA VAL A 146 2.43 -5.08 15.17
C VAL A 146 3.58 -5.96 15.62
N THR A 147 4.07 -5.72 16.83
CA THR A 147 5.10 -6.54 17.48
C THR A 147 4.44 -7.62 18.31
N PHE A 148 4.67 -8.87 17.95
CA PHE A 148 4.20 -10.04 18.67
C PHE A 148 5.29 -10.47 19.63
N GLN A 149 4.95 -10.57 20.92
CA GLN A 149 5.84 -11.05 21.96
C GLN A 149 5.20 -12.23 22.69
N VAL A 150 5.96 -13.33 22.79
CA VAL A 150 5.56 -14.50 23.56
C VAL A 150 6.67 -14.95 24.49
N THR A 151 6.35 -15.13 25.77
CA THR A 151 7.24 -15.78 26.74
C THR A 151 7.13 -17.29 26.57
N ALA A 152 8.22 -17.93 26.14
CA ALA A 152 8.28 -19.38 25.94
C ALA A 152 9.70 -19.90 26.21
N THR A 153 9.81 -20.91 27.07
CA THR A 153 11.06 -21.63 27.31
C THR A 153 11.21 -22.76 26.29
N THR A 154 12.41 -22.86 25.74
CA THR A 154 12.76 -23.82 24.68
C THR A 154 14.06 -24.53 25.03
N ILE A 155 14.25 -25.74 24.49
CA ILE A 155 15.56 -26.40 24.50
C ILE A 155 16.36 -26.04 23.25
N TYR A 156 17.65 -26.33 23.26
CA TYR A 156 18.53 -26.04 22.13
C TYR A 156 18.02 -26.69 20.83
N GLY A 157 17.93 -25.90 19.76
CA GLY A 157 17.43 -26.31 18.45
C GLY A 157 15.94 -26.09 18.22
N GLU A 158 15.15 -25.84 19.27
CA GLU A 158 13.76 -25.42 19.11
C GLU A 158 13.65 -23.93 18.76
N ASN A 159 12.63 -23.57 18.00
CA ASN A 159 12.38 -22.19 17.58
C ASN A 159 10.88 -21.87 17.64
N ILE A 160 10.54 -20.62 17.98
CA ILE A 160 9.15 -20.15 18.02
C ILE A 160 8.81 -19.36 16.75
N PHE A 161 7.63 -19.62 16.22
CA PHE A 161 7.08 -18.97 15.03
C PHE A 161 5.67 -18.46 15.29
N LEU A 162 5.20 -17.59 14.40
CA LEU A 162 3.86 -17.01 14.38
C LEU A 162 3.11 -17.41 13.11
N VAL A 163 1.85 -17.83 13.26
CA VAL A 163 0.90 -18.09 12.16
C VAL A 163 -0.48 -17.52 12.51
N GLY A 164 -1.31 -17.26 11.51
CA GLY A 164 -2.65 -16.75 11.73
C GLY A 164 -3.56 -16.79 10.50
N SER A 165 -4.77 -16.29 10.67
CA SER A 165 -5.86 -16.42 9.70
C SER A 165 -5.70 -15.56 8.44
N ILE A 166 -4.90 -14.49 8.51
CA ILE A 166 -4.67 -13.56 7.41
C ILE A 166 -3.41 -13.93 6.61
N SER A 167 -3.35 -13.49 5.34
CA SER A 167 -2.24 -13.84 4.43
C SER A 167 -0.89 -13.31 4.92
N GLN A 168 -0.87 -12.16 5.58
CA GLN A 168 0.32 -11.60 6.22
C GLN A 168 0.87 -12.49 7.34
N LEU A 169 0.06 -13.40 7.89
CA LEU A 169 0.43 -14.39 8.91
C LEU A 169 0.39 -15.83 8.36
N GLY A 170 0.44 -15.98 7.03
CA GLY A 170 0.57 -17.29 6.38
C GLY A 170 -0.71 -18.12 6.29
N SER A 171 -1.88 -17.58 6.61
CA SER A 171 -3.18 -18.28 6.47
C SER A 171 -3.18 -19.69 7.09
N TRP A 172 -2.68 -19.80 8.32
CA TRP A 172 -2.52 -21.04 9.08
C TRP A 172 -1.55 -22.09 8.51
N ALA A 173 -0.74 -21.75 7.52
CA ALA A 173 0.27 -22.66 6.96
C ALA A 173 1.60 -22.58 7.75
N PRO A 174 2.06 -23.66 8.43
CA PRO A 174 3.35 -23.66 9.13
C PRO A 174 4.56 -23.40 8.23
N ALA A 175 4.47 -23.77 6.95
CA ALA A 175 5.51 -23.50 5.95
C ALA A 175 5.67 -22.00 5.64
N SER A 176 4.64 -21.19 5.94
CA SER A 176 4.64 -19.73 5.79
C SER A 176 4.71 -19.01 7.14
N ALA A 177 5.05 -19.74 8.21
CA ALA A 177 5.15 -19.18 9.56
C ALA A 177 6.31 -18.20 9.68
N ILE A 178 6.10 -17.15 10.47
CA ILE A 178 7.08 -16.08 10.69
C ILE A 178 7.96 -16.46 11.88
N ALA A 179 9.26 -16.58 11.66
CA ALA A 179 10.22 -16.86 12.73
C ALA A 179 10.32 -15.68 13.71
N LEU A 180 10.27 -15.97 15.01
CA LEU A 180 10.47 -14.97 16.06
C LEU A 180 11.93 -14.96 16.52
N SER A 181 12.40 -13.80 16.95
CA SER A 181 13.75 -13.60 17.48
C SER A 181 13.81 -13.89 18.99
N PRO A 182 14.78 -14.68 19.46
CA PRO A 182 15.02 -14.92 20.89
C PRO A 182 15.96 -13.89 21.53
N ALA A 183 16.18 -12.72 20.92
CA ALA A 183 17.15 -11.72 21.40
C ALA A 183 16.90 -11.23 22.84
N SER A 184 15.70 -11.45 23.40
CA SER A 184 15.33 -11.13 24.77
C SER A 184 14.83 -12.36 25.54
N TYR A 185 15.40 -13.54 25.26
CA TYR A 185 15.00 -14.81 25.86
C TYR A 185 14.81 -14.71 27.39
N PRO A 186 13.69 -15.23 27.95
CA PRO A 186 12.72 -16.15 27.36
C PRO A 186 11.60 -15.50 26.52
N VAL A 187 11.69 -14.20 26.23
CA VAL A 187 10.74 -13.50 25.35
C VAL A 187 11.18 -13.63 23.90
N TRP A 188 10.30 -14.19 23.08
CA TRP A 188 10.43 -14.28 21.63
C TRP A 188 9.64 -13.16 20.97
N SER A 189 10.24 -12.44 20.03
CA SER A 189 9.65 -11.23 19.44
C SER A 189 9.77 -11.19 17.92
N GLY A 190 8.72 -10.70 17.24
CA GLY A 190 8.74 -10.44 15.81
C GLY A 190 7.73 -9.36 15.44
N THR A 191 8.11 -8.49 14.49
CA THR A 191 7.25 -7.38 14.05
C THR A 191 6.73 -7.64 12.65
N VAL A 192 5.41 -7.52 12.46
CA VAL A 192 4.73 -7.69 11.19
C VAL A 192 3.89 -6.45 10.89
N THR A 193 3.94 -5.98 9.65
CA THR A 193 3.09 -4.88 9.19
C THR A 193 1.72 -5.43 8.81
N LEU A 194 0.68 -5.06 9.57
CA LEU A 194 -0.68 -5.54 9.37
C LEU A 194 -1.64 -4.40 9.00
N PRO A 195 -2.72 -4.65 8.25
CA PRO A 195 -3.70 -3.61 7.94
C PRO A 195 -4.44 -3.17 9.21
N ALA A 196 -4.46 -1.86 9.46
CA ALA A 196 -5.10 -1.21 10.59
C ALA A 196 -6.58 -1.58 10.70
N GLY A 197 -7.09 -1.75 11.92
CA GLY A 197 -8.49 -2.13 12.16
C GLY A 197 -8.85 -3.58 11.79
N THR A 198 -7.92 -4.36 11.22
CA THR A 198 -8.19 -5.76 10.87
C THR A 198 -8.31 -6.60 12.12
N THR A 199 -9.39 -7.35 12.25
CA THR A 199 -9.52 -8.41 13.27
C THR A 199 -9.05 -9.72 12.67
N PHE A 200 -8.19 -10.43 13.41
CA PHE A 200 -7.58 -11.67 12.95
C PHE A 200 -7.37 -12.63 14.13
N GLU A 201 -7.14 -13.89 13.78
CA GLU A 201 -6.76 -14.93 14.73
C GLU A 201 -5.31 -15.37 14.47
N TYR A 202 -4.63 -15.80 15.54
CA TYR A 202 -3.24 -16.24 15.45
C TYR A 202 -2.90 -17.26 16.54
N LYS A 203 -1.82 -17.99 16.32
CA LYS A 203 -1.16 -18.85 17.31
C LYS A 203 0.35 -18.75 17.17
N PHE A 204 1.03 -19.00 18.28
CA PHE A 204 2.44 -19.35 18.22
C PHE A 204 2.58 -20.86 17.94
N ILE A 205 3.60 -21.21 17.17
CA ILE A 205 3.97 -22.61 16.93
C ILE A 205 5.45 -22.79 17.24
N ARG A 206 5.79 -23.96 17.80
CA ARG A 206 7.16 -24.35 18.09
C ARG A 206 7.60 -25.34 17.05
N LYS A 207 8.73 -25.06 16.39
CA LYS A 207 9.42 -26.07 15.60
C LYS A 207 10.34 -26.86 16.52
N ASN A 208 10.09 -28.15 16.63
CA ASN A 208 10.88 -29.08 17.42
C ASN A 208 12.19 -29.42 16.68
N THR A 209 13.13 -30.05 17.37
CA THR A 209 14.44 -30.43 16.80
C THR A 209 14.35 -31.44 15.66
N ASP A 210 13.28 -32.25 15.63
CA ASP A 210 12.95 -33.19 14.55
C ASP A 210 12.28 -32.51 13.33
N GLY A 211 12.03 -31.20 13.40
CA GLY A 211 11.39 -30.40 12.36
C GLY A 211 9.86 -30.40 12.40
N SER A 212 9.22 -31.14 13.31
CA SER A 212 7.77 -31.12 13.53
C SER A 212 7.32 -29.80 14.19
N PHE A 213 6.03 -29.48 14.06
CA PHE A 213 5.43 -28.28 14.66
C PHE A 213 4.47 -28.64 15.79
N SER A 214 4.74 -28.12 16.98
CA SER A 214 3.82 -28.12 18.11
C SER A 214 3.05 -26.79 18.14
N TRP A 215 1.73 -26.86 18.26
CA TRP A 215 0.86 -25.69 18.32
C TRP A 215 0.52 -25.32 19.77
N GLU A 216 0.25 -24.04 20.01
CA GLU A 216 -0.41 -23.63 21.25
C GLU A 216 -1.78 -24.32 21.42
N SER A 217 -2.16 -24.53 22.68
CA SER A 217 -3.48 -25.05 23.05
C SER A 217 -4.63 -24.14 22.59
N ASP A 218 -5.82 -24.71 22.40
CA ASP A 218 -7.03 -23.96 22.05
C ASP A 218 -7.58 -23.15 23.24
N PRO A 219 -8.30 -22.03 23.01
CA PRO A 219 -8.68 -21.48 21.71
C PRO A 219 -7.59 -20.61 21.06
N ASN A 220 -7.74 -20.38 19.74
CA ASN A 220 -6.98 -19.38 18.98
C ASN A 220 -6.92 -18.04 19.72
N ARG A 221 -5.79 -17.34 19.61
CA ARG A 221 -5.70 -15.95 20.07
C ARG A 221 -6.38 -15.06 19.03
N GLN A 222 -7.10 -14.04 19.48
CA GLN A 222 -7.75 -13.08 18.61
C GLN A 222 -7.27 -11.67 18.96
N ALA A 223 -7.03 -10.85 17.94
CA ALA A 223 -6.66 -9.45 18.13
C ALA A 223 -7.22 -8.58 17.00
N THR A 224 -7.38 -7.29 17.29
CA THR A 224 -7.68 -6.26 16.30
C THR A 224 -6.49 -5.32 16.19
N VAL A 225 -6.04 -5.09 14.96
CA VAL A 225 -4.95 -4.15 14.68
C VAL A 225 -5.39 -2.74 15.05
N ALA A 226 -4.55 -1.98 15.73
CA ALA A 226 -4.81 -0.57 16.04
C ALA A 226 -5.14 0.23 14.77
N SER A 227 -5.88 1.34 14.91
CA SER A 227 -6.25 2.18 13.77
C SER A 227 -5.06 2.95 13.18
N SER A 228 -3.95 3.09 13.91
CA SER A 228 -2.72 3.79 13.51
C SER A 228 -1.56 3.50 14.47
N GLY A 229 -0.33 3.88 14.09
CA GLY A 229 0.85 3.84 14.96
C GLY A 229 1.53 2.48 14.99
N THR A 230 2.01 2.09 16.17
CA THR A 230 2.56 0.76 16.45
C THR A 230 1.73 0.08 17.53
N GLN A 231 1.71 -1.25 17.52
CA GLN A 231 0.99 -2.05 18.51
C GLN A 231 1.88 -3.19 18.98
N THR A 232 1.80 -3.54 20.25
CA THR A 232 2.47 -4.72 20.79
C THR A 232 1.44 -5.67 21.37
N LEU A 233 1.50 -6.93 20.96
CA LEU A 233 0.68 -8.02 21.48
C LEU A 233 1.56 -8.94 22.33
N ASN A 234 1.37 -8.88 23.64
CA ASN A 234 2.12 -9.68 24.60
C ASN A 234 1.35 -10.92 25.04
N GLY A 235 2.05 -12.01 25.32
CA GLY A 235 1.48 -13.19 25.95
C GLY A 235 2.54 -14.15 26.49
N SER A 236 2.08 -15.17 27.20
CA SER A 236 2.88 -16.35 27.53
C SER A 236 2.34 -17.55 26.76
N TRP A 237 3.20 -18.50 26.41
CA TRP A 237 2.82 -19.74 25.73
C TRP A 237 1.67 -20.44 26.48
N LYS A 238 0.68 -20.95 25.74
CA LYS A 238 -0.49 -21.68 26.26
C LYS A 238 -0.39 -23.20 26.07
#